data_AF-A0A368L2N2-F1
#
_entry.id   AF-A0A368L2N2-F1
#
_cell.length_a   1.000
_cell.length_b   1.000
_cell.length_c   1.000
_cell.angle_alpha   90.00
_cell.angle_beta   90.00
_cell.angle_gamma   90.00
#
_symmetry.space_group_name_H-M   'P 1'
#
loop_
_entity.id
_entity.type
_entity.pdbx_description
1 polymer ?
#
loop_
_entity_poly.entity_id
_entity_poly.type
_entity_poly.pdbx_seq_one_letter_code
_entity_poly.pdbx_strand_id
1 'polypeptide(L)'
;MSGRIVAHRGYHGDDAHGARENTLAAVDAALAADAEVIEVDVRLTRDGSAVLLHDATLERLWGDERAVAEMTLDDVSEVGGGRHRIPLLVDALERVSGTGSALLIDMEHAAPAAEAIEVVRGAQAEAFTEWCGSIDAMRIVRDALPDAVIHLPWNSADLPTASGLAQLRPTYVNAPHLLVGTAFVDAVHALDARVACWTVDEPAQAAHLARIGVDSITTNRLKRIRDAVATDLRDERARRLSVVDALAGHAALLTRTARRDGVGPVSTKQDAADHVTEVDRTVERDVRAVLGAQFPDHDIVGEEYGGSSDGTAPCWYLDPIDGTANLANGVPWTSFSLALVEGDGPVVAAVLDPVGETPVVAAAGAGAWRCGERLAAPEAHGGDPLVGRIVTAELAGAQAWPGFVEMLSALAIRSCTLRVPGSGTATLAGVALGRGVAAMVHRYSPIDHAAALLIVAEAGGAVRDETGAHNLHPESGAVFVGASADAAEALLAEYSTAREMRTFSTK
;
A
#
# COMPACT_ATOMS: atom_id res chain seq x y z
N MET A 1 12.20 17.61 -21.59
CA MET A 1 13.04 17.99 -20.43
C MET A 1 12.82 16.91 -19.39
N SER A 2 13.86 16.45 -18.69
CA SER A 2 13.68 15.51 -17.57
C SER A 2 12.90 16.23 -16.46
N GLY A 3 11.94 15.55 -15.83
CA GLY A 3 11.23 16.08 -14.66
C GLY A 3 12.18 16.30 -13.47
N ARG A 4 11.79 17.18 -12.54
CA ARG A 4 12.54 17.52 -11.32
C ARG A 4 12.42 16.39 -10.30
N ILE A 5 13.48 16.11 -9.54
CA ILE A 5 13.42 15.19 -8.40
C ILE A 5 13.53 16.00 -7.10
N VAL A 6 12.50 15.92 -6.26
CA VAL A 6 12.38 16.66 -5.00
C VAL A 6 12.88 15.81 -3.83
N ALA A 7 13.75 16.37 -3.00
CA ALA A 7 14.20 15.75 -1.76
C ALA A 7 13.14 15.96 -0.66
N HIS A 8 12.38 14.90 -0.36
CA HIS A 8 11.27 14.93 0.60
C HIS A 8 11.78 15.08 2.02
N ARG A 9 11.37 16.15 2.72
CA ARG A 9 11.78 16.50 4.08
C ARG A 9 13.30 16.67 4.21
N GLY A 10 13.91 17.21 3.16
CA GLY A 10 15.35 17.16 2.93
C GLY A 10 15.82 15.84 2.30
N TYR A 11 17.11 15.54 2.42
CA TYR A 11 17.65 14.22 2.08
C TYR A 11 18.08 13.52 3.36
N HIS A 12 17.39 12.43 3.72
CA HIS A 12 17.51 11.78 5.03
C HIS A 12 17.62 10.25 4.94
N GLY A 13 17.90 9.61 6.08
CA GLY A 13 18.10 8.16 6.18
C GLY A 13 19.55 7.72 5.90
N ASP A 14 19.73 6.42 5.69
CA ASP A 14 21.06 5.80 5.55
C ASP A 14 21.83 6.35 4.35
N ASP A 15 21.14 6.56 3.23
CA ASP A 15 21.71 7.13 2.00
C ASP A 15 22.14 8.60 2.15
N ALA A 16 21.77 9.25 3.26
CA ALA A 16 22.08 10.63 3.60
C ALA A 16 22.90 10.77 4.89
N HIS A 17 23.80 9.82 5.17
CA HIS A 17 24.70 9.84 6.35
C HIS A 17 23.93 9.94 7.68
N GLY A 18 22.78 9.29 7.76
CA GLY A 18 21.94 9.26 8.96
C GLY A 18 21.35 10.63 9.32
N ALA A 19 21.19 11.53 8.34
CA ALA A 19 20.42 12.75 8.55
C ALA A 19 18.97 12.38 8.88
N ARG A 20 18.35 13.18 9.76
CA ARG A 20 16.94 13.04 10.15
C ARG A 20 16.10 13.96 9.29
N GLU A 21 14.91 13.53 8.89
CA GLU A 21 13.96 14.35 8.14
C GLU A 21 13.70 15.70 8.82
N ASN A 22 13.41 16.74 8.03
CA ASN A 22 13.12 18.11 8.49
C ASN A 22 14.21 18.72 9.40
N THR A 23 15.47 18.33 9.23
CA THR A 23 16.62 18.96 9.92
C THR A 23 17.50 19.74 8.94
N LEU A 24 18.27 20.72 9.43
CA LEU A 24 19.27 21.39 8.60
C LEU A 24 20.31 20.43 8.02
N ALA A 25 20.62 19.34 8.73
CA ALA A 25 21.50 18.30 8.20
C ALA A 25 20.90 17.59 6.98
N ALA A 26 19.58 17.43 6.91
CA ALA A 26 18.90 16.88 5.74
C ALA A 26 18.83 17.89 4.58
N VAL A 27 18.63 19.17 4.88
CA VAL A 27 18.72 20.25 3.88
C VAL A 27 20.14 20.31 3.28
N ASP A 28 21.17 20.34 4.13
CA ASP A 28 22.58 20.33 3.71
C ASP A 28 22.92 19.09 2.89
N ALA A 29 22.40 17.91 3.26
CA ALA A 29 22.58 16.68 2.50
C ALA A 29 21.93 16.75 1.11
N ALA A 30 20.74 17.37 0.99
CA ALA A 30 20.06 17.54 -0.28
C ALA A 30 20.82 18.52 -1.20
N LEU A 31 21.32 19.63 -0.65
CA LEU A 31 22.17 20.58 -1.36
C LEU A 31 23.47 19.94 -1.85
N ALA A 32 24.14 19.16 -0.99
CA ALA A 32 25.35 18.42 -1.36
C ALA A 32 25.10 17.33 -2.42
N ALA A 33 23.84 16.95 -2.63
CA ALA A 33 23.39 16.04 -3.67
C ALA A 33 22.78 16.78 -4.87
N ASP A 34 22.97 18.09 -5.01
CA ASP A 34 22.45 18.92 -6.11
C ASP A 34 20.94 18.74 -6.32
N ALA A 35 20.15 18.74 -5.24
CA ALA A 35 18.69 18.70 -5.33
C ALA A 35 18.16 20.00 -5.97
N GLU A 36 17.32 19.89 -7.00
CA GLU A 36 16.67 21.06 -7.63
C GLU A 36 15.61 21.67 -6.71
N VAL A 37 14.93 20.83 -5.93
CA VAL A 37 13.90 21.23 -4.97
C VAL A 37 14.09 20.44 -3.69
N ILE A 38 13.98 21.13 -2.56
CA ILE A 38 14.04 20.55 -1.22
C ILE A 38 12.70 20.84 -0.55
N GLU A 39 11.97 19.80 -0.18
CA GLU A 39 10.71 19.95 0.53
C GLU A 39 10.94 19.91 2.05
N VAL A 40 10.21 20.75 2.79
CA VAL A 40 10.18 20.78 4.25
C VAL A 40 8.77 21.04 4.76
N ASP A 41 8.42 20.39 5.87
CA ASP A 41 7.14 20.56 6.54
C ASP A 41 7.22 21.67 7.59
N VAL A 42 6.20 22.54 7.64
CA VAL A 42 6.16 23.65 8.60
C VAL A 42 4.99 23.50 9.57
N ARG A 43 5.30 23.63 10.86
CA ARG A 43 4.33 23.77 11.95
C ARG A 43 4.64 25.02 12.78
N LEU A 44 3.66 25.44 13.58
CA LEU A 44 3.83 26.52 14.53
C LEU A 44 3.97 25.99 15.94
N THR A 45 4.88 26.60 16.70
CA THR A 45 4.89 26.54 18.16
C THR A 45 3.71 27.35 18.73
N ARG A 46 3.42 27.16 20.02
CA ARG A 46 2.38 27.88 20.76
C ARG A 46 2.55 29.40 20.71
N ASP A 47 3.78 29.88 20.70
CA ASP A 47 4.14 31.30 20.61
C ASP A 47 4.30 31.79 19.15
N GLY A 48 3.92 30.96 18.18
CA GLY A 48 3.79 31.34 16.77
C GLY A 48 5.09 31.25 15.95
N SER A 49 6.14 30.59 16.43
CA SER A 49 7.36 30.41 15.66
C SER A 49 7.20 29.29 14.63
N ALA A 50 7.58 29.54 13.37
CA ALA A 50 7.58 28.55 12.31
C ALA A 50 8.79 27.60 12.41
N VAL A 51 8.53 26.33 12.66
CA VAL A 51 9.54 25.28 12.85
C VAL A 51 9.37 24.17 11.81
N LEU A 52 10.48 23.48 11.49
CA LEU A 52 10.44 22.36 10.57
C LEU A 52 10.06 21.05 11.27
N LEU A 53 8.88 20.53 10.96
CA LEU A 53 8.35 19.30 11.56
C LEU A 53 7.14 18.75 10.79
N HIS A 54 7.20 17.48 10.39
CA HIS A 54 6.08 16.80 9.75
C HIS A 54 4.96 16.45 10.75
N ASP A 55 5.28 15.72 11.82
CA ASP A 55 4.28 15.16 12.74
C ASP A 55 3.74 16.22 13.71
N ALA A 56 2.52 16.04 14.20
CA ALA A 56 1.96 16.93 15.21
C ALA A 56 2.71 16.85 16.55
N THR A 57 3.27 15.67 16.85
CA THR A 57 4.04 15.37 18.06
C THR A 57 5.49 15.06 17.72
N LEU A 58 6.35 15.08 18.73
CA LEU A 58 7.77 14.77 18.59
C LEU A 58 8.07 13.26 18.80
N GLU A 59 7.03 12.43 18.92
CA GLU A 59 7.12 11.06 19.44
C GLU A 59 7.96 10.16 18.53
N ARG A 60 7.65 10.16 17.23
CA ARG A 60 8.29 9.26 16.26
C ARG A 60 9.80 9.50 16.13
N LEU A 61 10.23 10.76 16.19
CA LEU A 61 11.60 11.16 15.84
C LEU A 61 12.46 11.53 17.06
N TRP A 62 11.84 11.98 18.14
CA TRP A 62 12.52 12.38 19.38
C TRP A 62 12.05 11.62 20.63
N GLY A 63 11.01 10.77 20.54
CA GLY A 63 10.50 10.00 21.67
C GLY A 63 9.73 10.85 22.69
N ASP A 64 9.20 11.99 22.26
CA ASP A 64 8.48 12.94 23.11
C ASP A 64 7.04 13.13 22.60
N GLU A 65 6.06 12.71 23.41
CA GLU A 65 4.64 12.70 23.03
C GLU A 65 4.02 14.09 22.90
N ARG A 66 4.70 15.16 23.35
CA ARG A 66 4.16 16.52 23.32
C ARG A 66 3.91 17.00 21.90
N ALA A 67 2.79 17.70 21.72
CA ALA A 67 2.45 18.36 20.46
C ALA A 67 3.21 19.69 20.32
N VAL A 68 3.79 19.94 19.14
CA VAL A 68 4.58 21.17 18.91
C VAL A 68 3.76 22.44 19.10
N ALA A 69 2.45 22.38 18.78
CA ALA A 69 1.51 23.49 18.95
C ALA A 69 1.27 23.89 20.42
N GLU A 70 1.69 23.04 21.37
CA GLU A 70 1.56 23.29 22.81
C GLU A 70 2.86 23.78 23.45
N MET A 71 3.97 23.72 22.70
CA MET A 71 5.34 24.06 23.14
C MET A 71 5.72 25.49 22.70
N THR A 72 6.53 26.21 23.48
CA THR A 72 7.16 27.47 23.00
C THR A 72 8.38 27.19 22.13
N LEU A 73 8.91 28.23 21.48
CA LEU A 73 10.21 28.11 20.82
C LEU A 73 11.32 27.71 21.80
N ASP A 74 11.30 28.25 23.02
CA ASP A 74 12.26 27.87 24.06
C ASP A 74 12.16 26.37 24.37
N ASP A 75 10.94 25.83 24.59
CA ASP A 75 10.70 24.40 24.84
C ASP A 75 11.23 23.54 23.67
N VAL A 76 10.95 23.94 22.42
CA VAL A 76 11.40 23.24 21.21
C VAL A 76 12.92 23.30 21.05
N SER A 77 13.55 24.42 21.42
CA SER A 77 15.00 24.63 21.28
C SER A 77 15.84 23.75 22.21
N GLU A 78 15.22 23.23 23.28
CA GLU A 78 15.78 22.26 24.23
C GLU A 78 15.65 20.81 23.74
N VAL A 79 14.79 20.55 22.74
CA VAL A 79 14.61 19.20 22.18
C VAL A 79 15.66 18.89 21.12
N GLY A 80 16.37 17.78 21.35
CA GLY A 80 17.48 17.37 20.50
C GLY A 80 18.74 18.23 20.71
N GLY A 81 19.86 17.76 20.17
CA GLY A 81 21.15 18.46 20.28
C GLY A 81 21.91 18.46 18.95
N GLY A 82 22.68 19.53 18.72
CA GLY A 82 23.51 19.67 17.52
C GLY A 82 22.71 19.49 16.24
N ARG A 83 23.06 18.48 15.44
CA ARG A 83 22.41 18.18 14.15
C ARG A 83 20.96 17.68 14.25
N HIS A 84 20.45 17.41 15.45
CA HIS A 84 19.10 16.89 15.71
C HIS A 84 18.17 17.92 16.35
N ARG A 85 18.61 19.17 16.49
CA ARG A 85 17.74 20.28 16.90
C ARG A 85 16.65 20.48 15.84
N ILE A 86 15.44 20.79 16.30
CA ILE A 86 14.31 21.18 15.45
C ILE A 86 14.61 22.59 14.88
N PRO A 87 14.79 22.74 13.56
CA PRO A 87 15.14 24.03 12.96
C PRO A 87 13.97 25.01 12.90
N LEU A 88 14.29 26.31 12.81
CA LEU A 88 13.33 27.30 12.32
C LEU A 88 13.24 27.26 10.80
N LEU A 89 12.10 27.69 10.24
CA LEU A 89 11.94 27.86 8.80
C LEU A 89 12.98 28.84 8.22
N VAL A 90 13.29 29.94 8.93
CA VAL A 90 14.29 30.92 8.50
C VAL A 90 15.68 30.30 8.33
N ASP A 91 16.05 29.35 9.20
CA ASP A 91 17.36 28.69 9.11
C ASP A 91 17.48 27.88 7.81
N ALA A 92 16.41 27.24 7.35
CA ALA A 92 16.40 26.49 6.09
C ALA A 92 16.41 27.42 4.87
N LEU A 93 15.68 28.54 4.92
CA LEU A 93 15.72 29.58 3.89
C LEU A 93 17.14 30.13 3.71
N GLU A 94 17.85 30.40 4.81
CA GLU A 94 19.25 30.85 4.78
C GLU A 94 20.19 29.82 4.14
N ARG A 95 19.96 28.52 4.37
CA ARG A 95 20.77 27.45 3.75
C ARG A 95 20.55 27.32 2.25
N VAL A 96 19.32 27.52 1.78
CA VAL A 96 18.97 27.38 0.36
C VAL A 96 19.31 28.64 -0.44
N SER A 97 19.37 29.81 0.22
CA SER A 97 19.67 31.08 -0.45
C SER A 97 20.96 31.05 -1.27
N GLY A 98 20.87 31.44 -2.54
CA GLY A 98 22.01 31.53 -3.45
C GLY A 98 22.54 30.18 -3.99
N THR A 99 21.92 29.05 -3.63
CA THR A 99 22.34 27.71 -4.09
C THR A 99 21.80 27.37 -5.49
N GLY A 100 20.68 28.00 -5.88
CA GLY A 100 19.94 27.67 -7.11
C GLY A 100 18.85 26.61 -6.91
N SER A 101 18.78 25.97 -5.74
CA SER A 101 17.68 25.08 -5.35
C SER A 101 16.45 25.88 -4.91
N ALA A 102 15.26 25.31 -5.10
CA ALA A 102 14.03 25.83 -4.52
C ALA A 102 13.73 25.15 -3.16
N LEU A 103 13.09 25.87 -2.24
CA LEU A 103 12.52 25.31 -1.01
C LEU A 103 11.00 25.19 -1.17
N LEU A 104 10.49 23.96 -1.17
CA LEU A 104 9.06 23.66 -1.19
C LEU A 104 8.55 23.56 0.25
N ILE A 105 7.72 24.50 0.67
CA ILE A 105 7.15 24.54 2.01
C ILE A 105 5.82 23.78 2.01
N ASP A 106 5.75 22.67 2.74
CA ASP A 106 4.50 21.93 2.97
C ASP A 106 3.85 22.36 4.30
N MET A 107 2.53 22.54 4.26
CA MET A 107 1.71 22.91 5.41
C MET A 107 0.42 22.08 5.42
N GLU A 108 0.40 21.05 6.26
CA GLU A 108 -0.74 20.13 6.39
C GLU A 108 -2.06 20.86 6.70
N HIS A 109 -2.00 22.02 7.34
CA HIS A 109 -3.16 22.83 7.73
C HIS A 109 -2.95 24.31 7.38
N ALA A 110 -4.03 25.10 7.40
CA ALA A 110 -3.98 26.52 7.08
C ALA A 110 -3.23 27.40 8.11
N ALA A 111 -3.15 26.95 9.37
CA ALA A 111 -2.65 27.75 10.49
C ALA A 111 -1.23 28.32 10.28
N PRO A 112 -0.23 27.57 9.77
CA PRO A 112 1.12 28.09 9.58
C PRO A 112 1.26 29.07 8.41
N ALA A 113 0.28 29.16 7.49
CA ALA A 113 0.46 29.85 6.21
C ALA A 113 0.81 31.33 6.36
N ALA A 114 0.08 32.07 7.20
CA ALA A 114 0.33 33.51 7.38
C ALA A 114 1.73 33.79 7.93
N GLU A 115 2.16 33.03 8.94
CA GLU A 115 3.48 33.20 9.55
C GLU A 115 4.59 32.78 8.59
N ALA A 116 4.44 31.65 7.90
CA ALA A 116 5.42 31.19 6.91
C ALA A 116 5.63 32.22 5.80
N ILE A 117 4.58 32.90 5.34
CA ILE A 117 4.68 34.00 4.36
C ILE A 117 5.49 35.18 4.92
N GLU A 118 5.26 35.57 6.17
CA GLU A 118 6.02 36.67 6.80
C GLU A 118 7.49 36.30 7.00
N VAL A 119 7.80 35.05 7.38
CA VAL A 119 9.18 34.55 7.46
C VAL A 119 9.86 34.57 6.08
N VAL A 120 9.18 34.12 5.03
CA VAL A 120 9.70 34.13 3.65
C VAL A 120 9.95 35.55 3.15
N ARG A 121 9.02 36.49 3.39
CA ARG A 121 9.19 37.92 3.06
C ARG A 121 10.35 38.54 3.83
N GLY A 122 10.44 38.25 5.13
CA GLY A 122 11.51 38.74 5.99
C GLY A 122 12.89 38.29 5.53
N ALA A 123 12.99 37.06 5.02
CA ALA A 123 14.22 36.51 4.45
C ALA A 123 14.45 36.88 2.97
N GLN A 124 13.52 37.60 2.33
CA GLN A 124 13.54 37.94 0.90
C GLN A 124 13.67 36.70 0.00
N ALA A 125 12.96 35.63 0.37
CA ALA A 125 13.11 34.29 -0.21
C ALA A 125 12.02 33.91 -1.23
N GLU A 126 11.13 34.83 -1.61
CA GLU A 126 9.98 34.56 -2.48
C GLU A 126 10.39 33.98 -3.83
N ALA A 127 11.56 34.36 -4.35
CA ALA A 127 12.04 33.94 -5.67
C ALA A 127 12.43 32.46 -5.77
N PHE A 128 12.68 31.79 -4.65
CA PHE A 128 13.06 30.38 -4.60
C PHE A 128 12.15 29.55 -3.67
N THR A 129 11.01 30.11 -3.25
CA THR A 129 10.05 29.40 -2.39
C THR A 129 8.86 28.91 -3.21
N GLU A 130 8.57 27.62 -3.10
CA GLU A 130 7.38 26.95 -3.64
C GLU A 130 6.48 26.51 -2.48
N TRP A 131 5.19 26.27 -2.74
CA TRP A 131 4.20 26.05 -1.69
C TRP A 131 3.35 24.81 -1.94
N CYS A 132 3.19 23.96 -0.92
CA CYS A 132 2.41 22.74 -0.88
C CYS A 132 1.59 22.69 0.42
N GLY A 133 0.60 21.80 0.50
CA GLY A 133 -0.17 21.55 1.71
C GLY A 133 -1.67 21.71 1.51
N SER A 134 -2.43 21.93 2.58
CA SER A 134 -3.90 21.99 2.49
C SER A 134 -4.42 23.05 1.53
N ILE A 135 -5.59 22.79 0.93
CA ILE A 135 -6.26 23.74 0.04
C ILE A 135 -6.47 25.11 0.72
N ASP A 136 -6.79 25.12 2.01
CA ASP A 136 -6.99 26.36 2.76
C ASP A 136 -5.69 27.13 3.00
N ALA A 137 -4.57 26.44 3.26
CA ALA A 137 -3.25 27.07 3.30
C ALA A 137 -2.90 27.69 1.94
N MET A 138 -3.14 26.96 0.85
CA MET A 138 -2.82 27.45 -0.51
C MET A 138 -3.68 28.64 -0.93
N ARG A 139 -4.91 28.77 -0.41
CA ARG A 139 -5.75 29.98 -0.58
C ARG A 139 -5.09 31.20 0.06
N ILE A 140 -4.64 31.06 1.31
CA ILE A 140 -3.93 32.13 2.04
C ILE A 140 -2.67 32.54 1.28
N VAL A 141 -1.88 31.57 0.81
CA VAL A 141 -0.67 31.80 0.01
C VAL A 141 -1.01 32.55 -1.28
N ARG A 142 -1.99 32.09 -2.07
CA ARG A 142 -2.36 32.72 -3.34
C ARG A 142 -2.87 34.15 -3.16
N ASP A 143 -3.63 34.41 -2.10
CA ASP A 143 -4.15 35.74 -1.79
C ASP A 143 -3.03 36.72 -1.39
N ALA A 144 -2.02 36.25 -0.64
CA ALA A 144 -0.90 37.06 -0.19
C ALA A 144 0.23 37.20 -1.23
N LEU A 145 0.42 36.17 -2.07
CA LEU A 145 1.50 36.04 -3.05
C LEU A 145 0.90 35.66 -4.42
N PRO A 146 0.44 36.64 -5.22
CA PRO A 146 -0.26 36.40 -6.48
C PRO A 146 0.49 35.55 -7.50
N ASP A 147 1.82 35.57 -7.45
CA ASP A 147 2.73 34.85 -8.36
C ASP A 147 3.39 33.62 -7.72
N ALA A 148 2.94 33.20 -6.53
CA ALA A 148 3.47 32.02 -5.86
C ALA A 148 3.39 30.76 -6.73
N VAL A 149 4.45 29.96 -6.71
CA VAL A 149 4.49 28.61 -7.28
C VAL A 149 3.77 27.68 -6.31
N ILE A 150 2.57 27.23 -6.69
CA ILE A 150 1.71 26.38 -5.86
C ILE A 150 1.66 24.96 -6.43
N HIS A 151 1.87 23.99 -5.55
CA HIS A 151 1.64 22.56 -5.71
C HIS A 151 0.29 22.23 -5.06
N LEU A 152 -0.78 22.25 -5.86
CA LEU A 152 -2.14 22.01 -5.39
C LEU A 152 -2.31 20.53 -5.01
N PRO A 153 -2.63 20.17 -3.75
CA PRO A 153 -2.93 18.78 -3.41
C PRO A 153 -4.12 18.26 -4.22
N TRP A 154 -3.98 17.06 -4.79
CA TRP A 154 -5.03 16.38 -5.53
C TRP A 154 -5.15 14.92 -5.09
N ASN A 155 -6.04 14.69 -4.12
CA ASN A 155 -6.31 13.36 -3.55
C ASN A 155 -7.60 12.76 -4.12
N SER A 156 -7.79 12.86 -5.44
CA SER A 156 -8.93 12.28 -6.15
C SER A 156 -8.48 11.51 -7.38
N ALA A 157 -9.20 10.43 -7.69
CA ALA A 157 -9.07 9.70 -8.95
C ALA A 157 -9.68 10.47 -10.14
N ASP A 158 -10.54 11.45 -9.87
CA ASP A 158 -11.11 12.29 -10.90
C ASP A 158 -10.02 13.12 -11.57
N LEU A 159 -10.11 13.27 -12.88
CA LEU A 159 -9.18 14.10 -13.62
C LEU A 159 -9.37 15.59 -13.23
N PRO A 160 -8.27 16.36 -13.09
CA PRO A 160 -8.35 17.78 -12.86
C PRO A 160 -9.14 18.50 -13.96
N THR A 161 -9.91 19.50 -13.55
CA THR A 161 -10.73 20.32 -14.46
C THR A 161 -10.34 21.77 -14.36
N ALA A 162 -10.58 22.56 -15.42
CA ALA A 162 -10.32 24.00 -15.41
C ALA A 162 -11.00 24.70 -14.22
N SER A 163 -12.23 24.32 -13.88
CA SER A 163 -12.95 24.85 -12.71
C SER A 163 -12.29 24.46 -11.38
N GLY A 164 -11.75 23.24 -11.28
CA GLY A 164 -11.03 22.79 -10.09
C GLY A 164 -9.74 23.56 -9.85
N LEU A 165 -9.07 24.01 -10.91
CA LEU A 165 -7.80 24.76 -10.82
C LEU A 165 -8.00 26.28 -10.75
N ALA A 166 -9.15 26.80 -11.17
CA ALA A 166 -9.39 28.23 -11.38
C ALA A 166 -9.12 29.10 -10.13
N GLN A 167 -9.45 28.61 -8.94
CA GLN A 167 -9.30 29.39 -7.71
C GLN A 167 -7.83 29.63 -7.35
N LEU A 168 -6.99 28.59 -7.44
CA LEU A 168 -5.62 28.63 -6.95
C LEU A 168 -4.59 28.83 -8.05
N ARG A 169 -4.97 28.64 -9.32
CA ARG A 169 -4.10 28.76 -10.50
C ARG A 169 -2.73 28.12 -10.23
N PRO A 170 -2.68 26.82 -9.89
CA PRO A 170 -1.45 26.19 -9.44
C PRO A 170 -0.46 26.03 -10.59
N THR A 171 0.82 25.98 -10.25
CA THR A 171 1.87 25.60 -11.20
C THR A 171 1.93 24.07 -11.34
N TYR A 172 1.72 23.36 -10.23
CA TYR A 172 1.70 21.90 -10.18
C TYR A 172 0.38 21.40 -9.60
N VAL A 173 -0.20 20.38 -10.22
CA VAL A 173 -1.18 19.51 -9.57
C VAL A 173 -0.40 18.39 -8.89
N ASN A 174 -0.45 18.34 -7.56
CA ASN A 174 0.37 17.48 -6.72
C ASN A 174 -0.45 16.31 -6.16
N ALA A 175 -0.29 15.13 -6.74
CA ALA A 175 -1.13 13.97 -6.45
C ALA A 175 -0.34 12.79 -5.84
N PRO A 176 -1.00 11.89 -5.09
CA PRO A 176 -0.41 10.61 -4.73
C PRO A 176 0.04 9.87 -5.99
N HIS A 177 1.28 9.38 -6.01
CA HIS A 177 1.88 8.84 -7.22
C HIS A 177 1.13 7.65 -7.85
N LEU A 178 0.33 6.94 -7.04
CA LEU A 178 -0.52 5.83 -7.48
C LEU A 178 -1.75 6.29 -8.28
N LEU A 179 -2.18 7.53 -8.13
CA LEU A 179 -3.29 8.11 -8.91
C LEU A 179 -2.82 8.78 -10.20
N VAL A 180 -1.51 8.81 -10.45
CA VAL A 180 -0.93 9.48 -11.62
C VAL A 180 -0.70 8.45 -12.74
N GLY A 181 -1.61 8.45 -13.71
CA GLY A 181 -1.52 7.73 -14.98
C GLY A 181 -1.38 8.64 -16.20
N THR A 182 -1.20 8.08 -17.40
CA THR A 182 -1.04 8.88 -18.64
C THR A 182 -2.21 9.84 -18.87
N ALA A 183 -3.45 9.39 -18.68
CA ALA A 183 -4.63 10.24 -18.82
C ALA A 183 -4.64 11.42 -17.81
N PHE A 184 -4.11 11.20 -16.61
CA PHE A 184 -3.96 12.26 -15.61
C PHE A 184 -2.93 13.30 -16.07
N VAL A 185 -1.77 12.83 -16.56
CA VAL A 185 -0.72 13.71 -17.08
C VAL A 185 -1.23 14.53 -18.25
N ASP A 186 -1.86 13.89 -19.23
CA ASP A 186 -2.43 14.55 -20.40
C ASP A 186 -3.49 15.60 -20.00
N ALA A 187 -4.35 15.27 -19.04
CA ALA A 187 -5.38 16.19 -18.56
C ALA A 187 -4.79 17.42 -17.85
N VAL A 188 -3.77 17.24 -17.02
CA VAL A 188 -3.09 18.35 -16.33
C VAL A 188 -2.32 19.24 -17.32
N HIS A 189 -1.58 18.63 -18.24
CA HIS A 189 -0.84 19.36 -19.28
C HIS A 189 -1.79 20.12 -20.23
N ALA A 190 -2.96 19.57 -20.54
CA ALA A 190 -3.99 20.26 -21.33
C ALA A 190 -4.58 21.49 -20.62
N LEU A 191 -4.42 21.59 -19.29
CA LEU A 191 -4.80 22.75 -18.47
C LEU A 191 -3.65 23.74 -18.26
N ASP A 192 -2.53 23.58 -18.96
CA ASP A 192 -1.31 24.41 -18.85
C ASP A 192 -0.70 24.41 -17.44
N ALA A 193 -0.94 23.32 -16.70
CA ALA A 193 -0.32 23.03 -15.41
C ALA A 193 0.66 21.86 -15.55
N ARG A 194 1.50 21.67 -14.53
CA ARG A 194 2.47 20.57 -14.45
C ARG A 194 2.01 19.50 -13.46
N VAL A 195 2.53 18.29 -13.58
CA VAL A 195 2.24 17.20 -12.64
C VAL A 195 3.36 17.07 -11.63
N ALA A 196 3.01 17.14 -10.35
CA ALA A 196 3.86 16.71 -9.25
C ALA A 196 3.27 15.45 -8.60
N CYS A 197 4.13 14.58 -8.07
CA CYS A 197 3.66 13.42 -7.32
C CYS A 197 4.56 13.03 -6.16
N TRP A 198 3.97 12.40 -5.16
CA TRP A 198 4.64 11.99 -3.92
C TRP A 198 4.06 10.69 -3.35
N THR A 199 4.75 9.99 -2.45
CA THR A 199 6.21 9.94 -2.31
C THR A 199 6.71 8.68 -3.02
N VAL A 200 7.62 8.82 -3.99
CA VAL A 200 8.04 7.73 -4.88
C VAL A 200 9.42 7.23 -4.49
N ASP A 201 9.49 6.09 -3.82
CA ASP A 201 10.76 5.50 -3.35
C ASP A 201 11.20 4.26 -4.15
N GLU A 202 10.37 3.83 -5.11
CA GLU A 202 10.65 2.70 -5.98
C GLU A 202 11.19 3.16 -7.34
N PRO A 203 12.44 2.79 -7.72
CA PRO A 203 13.05 3.11 -9.00
C PRO A 203 12.19 2.86 -10.23
N ALA A 204 11.56 1.68 -10.30
CA ALA A 204 10.76 1.29 -11.46
C ALA A 204 9.52 2.17 -11.63
N GLN A 205 8.88 2.55 -10.51
CA GLN A 205 7.73 3.46 -10.52
C GLN A 205 8.16 4.88 -10.91
N ALA A 206 9.28 5.37 -10.38
CA ALA A 206 9.78 6.70 -10.75
C ALA A 206 10.16 6.80 -12.23
N ALA A 207 10.83 5.78 -12.78
CA ALA A 207 11.14 5.72 -14.20
C ALA A 207 9.87 5.69 -15.07
N HIS A 208 8.84 4.94 -14.65
CA HIS A 208 7.54 4.94 -15.32
C HIS A 208 6.88 6.33 -15.30
N LEU A 209 6.80 6.97 -14.14
CA LEU A 209 6.17 8.29 -13.97
C LEU A 209 6.89 9.34 -14.82
N ALA A 210 8.22 9.35 -14.82
CA ALA A 210 9.00 10.23 -15.67
C ALA A 210 8.73 9.98 -17.17
N ARG A 211 8.58 8.71 -17.57
CA ARG A 211 8.29 8.32 -18.96
C ARG A 211 6.91 8.79 -19.43
N ILE A 212 5.90 8.75 -18.57
CA ILE A 212 4.55 9.22 -18.92
C ILE A 212 4.39 10.75 -18.82
N GLY A 213 5.46 11.48 -18.47
CA GLY A 213 5.50 12.95 -18.52
C GLY A 213 5.31 13.65 -17.18
N VAL A 214 5.50 12.98 -16.04
CA VAL A 214 5.48 13.65 -14.73
C VAL A 214 6.63 14.66 -14.62
N ASP A 215 6.30 15.90 -14.21
CA ASP A 215 7.23 17.03 -14.19
C ASP A 215 8.01 17.16 -12.88
N SER A 216 7.51 16.60 -11.78
CA SER A 216 8.12 16.68 -10.45
C SER A 216 7.84 15.42 -9.62
N ILE A 217 8.89 14.71 -9.17
CA ILE A 217 8.77 13.49 -8.38
C ILE A 217 9.41 13.71 -7.01
N THR A 218 8.60 13.64 -5.95
CA THR A 218 9.05 13.75 -4.56
C THR A 218 9.42 12.38 -4.00
N THR A 219 10.59 12.26 -3.37
CA THR A 219 11.16 10.98 -2.92
C THR A 219 11.98 11.14 -1.64
N ASN A 220 11.99 10.10 -0.81
CA ASN A 220 12.93 9.96 0.30
C ASN A 220 14.31 9.46 -0.17
N ARG A 221 14.41 8.93 -1.41
CA ARG A 221 15.59 8.24 -1.96
C ARG A 221 16.19 9.00 -3.15
N LEU A 222 16.52 10.26 -2.94
CA LEU A 222 16.94 11.24 -3.97
C LEU A 222 17.89 10.68 -5.04
N LYS A 223 19.09 10.22 -4.65
CA LYS A 223 20.10 9.73 -5.60
C LYS A 223 19.62 8.51 -6.38
N ARG A 224 19.07 7.54 -5.66
CA ARG A 224 18.60 6.27 -6.24
C ARG A 224 17.51 6.51 -7.27
N ILE A 225 16.55 7.38 -6.98
CA ILE A 225 15.46 7.72 -7.90
C ILE A 225 15.97 8.53 -9.09
N ARG A 226 16.85 9.50 -8.85
CA ARG A 226 17.46 10.28 -9.93
C ARG A 226 18.24 9.40 -10.91
N ASP A 227 19.05 8.48 -10.40
CA ASP A 227 19.81 7.53 -11.21
C ASP A 227 18.89 6.60 -12.00
N ALA A 228 17.79 6.12 -11.39
CA ALA A 228 16.80 5.27 -12.05
C ALA A 228 16.08 5.99 -13.20
N VAL A 229 15.64 7.23 -12.97
CA VAL A 229 15.02 8.08 -13.99
C VAL A 229 16.00 8.38 -15.12
N ALA A 230 17.29 8.56 -14.82
CA ALA A 230 18.33 8.78 -15.83
C ALA A 230 18.70 7.52 -16.63
N THR A 231 18.56 6.32 -16.05
CA THR A 231 19.01 5.05 -16.65
C THR A 231 17.92 4.23 -17.34
N ASP A 232 16.65 4.60 -17.21
CA ASP A 232 15.45 3.95 -17.78
C ASP A 232 15.50 2.42 -17.74
N LEU A 233 15.43 1.87 -16.52
CA LEU A 233 15.20 0.44 -16.30
C LEU A 233 13.70 0.12 -16.40
N ARG A 234 13.34 -0.72 -17.38
CA ARG A 234 11.99 -1.32 -17.49
C ARG A 234 11.89 -2.55 -16.59
N ASP A 235 11.78 -2.34 -15.28
CA ASP A 235 11.40 -3.41 -14.36
C ASP A 235 9.90 -3.33 -14.02
N GLU A 236 9.08 -3.71 -15.00
CA GLU A 236 7.62 -3.69 -14.86
C GLU A 236 7.14 -4.61 -13.72
N ARG A 237 7.89 -5.66 -13.39
CA ARG A 237 7.59 -6.54 -12.26
C ARG A 237 7.78 -5.82 -10.93
N ALA A 238 8.93 -5.17 -10.73
CA ALA A 238 9.19 -4.39 -9.51
C ALA A 238 8.14 -3.28 -9.35
N ARG A 239 7.75 -2.63 -10.46
CA ARG A 239 6.67 -1.63 -10.47
C ARG A 239 5.34 -2.22 -9.98
N ARG A 240 4.88 -3.31 -10.61
CA ARG A 240 3.63 -3.99 -10.24
C ARG A 240 3.65 -4.42 -8.78
N LEU A 241 4.78 -4.97 -8.30
CA LEU A 241 4.94 -5.39 -6.92
C LEU A 241 4.84 -4.21 -5.94
N SER A 242 5.49 -3.08 -6.25
CA SER A 242 5.42 -1.87 -5.42
C SER A 242 4.00 -1.29 -5.34
N VAL A 243 3.26 -1.27 -6.46
CA VAL A 243 1.86 -0.82 -6.46
C VAL A 243 0.99 -1.72 -5.58
N VAL A 244 1.16 -3.03 -5.71
CA VAL A 244 0.39 -4.03 -4.97
C VAL A 244 0.70 -4.01 -3.47
N ASP A 245 1.96 -3.82 -3.09
CA ASP A 245 2.37 -3.61 -1.69
C ASP A 245 1.74 -2.36 -1.07
N ALA A 246 1.79 -1.23 -1.79
CA ALA A 246 1.21 0.02 -1.33
C ALA A 246 -0.31 -0.06 -1.15
N LEU A 247 -1.01 -0.73 -2.07
CA LEU A 247 -2.45 -0.96 -1.97
C LEU A 247 -2.83 -1.86 -0.78
N ALA A 248 -2.06 -2.91 -0.53
CA ALA A 248 -2.25 -3.76 0.65
C ALA A 248 -1.97 -2.98 1.95
N GLY A 249 -0.98 -2.09 1.95
CA GLY A 249 -0.71 -1.17 3.06
C GLY A 249 -1.87 -0.21 3.34
N HIS A 250 -2.50 0.33 2.30
CA HIS A 250 -3.72 1.14 2.41
C HIS A 250 -4.89 0.35 2.99
N ALA A 251 -5.16 -0.85 2.46
CA ALA A 251 -6.19 -1.74 2.98
C ALA A 251 -5.94 -2.09 4.47
N ALA A 252 -4.68 -2.32 4.85
CA ALA A 252 -4.29 -2.55 6.24
C ALA A 252 -4.64 -1.38 7.15
N LEU A 253 -4.37 -0.14 6.71
CA LEU A 253 -4.68 1.07 7.46
C LEU A 253 -6.19 1.25 7.67
N LEU A 254 -6.98 1.07 6.61
CA LEU A 254 -8.44 1.18 6.70
C LEU A 254 -9.05 0.08 7.58
N THR A 255 -8.55 -1.15 7.45
CA THR A 255 -8.96 -2.28 8.31
C THR A 255 -8.65 -2.01 9.79
N ARG A 256 -7.46 -1.51 10.10
CA ARG A 256 -7.06 -1.10 11.46
C ARG A 256 -7.98 -0.04 12.04
N THR A 257 -8.26 0.98 11.25
CA THR A 257 -9.11 2.10 11.64
C THR A 257 -10.52 1.60 11.95
N ALA A 258 -11.07 0.75 11.09
CA ALA A 258 -12.38 0.14 11.30
C ALA A 258 -12.45 -0.74 12.55
N ARG A 259 -11.40 -1.51 12.86
CA ARG A 259 -11.34 -2.32 14.09
C ARG A 259 -11.30 -1.48 15.36
N ARG A 260 -10.60 -0.33 15.31
CA ARG A 260 -10.48 0.59 16.45
C ARG A 260 -11.73 1.44 16.66
N ASP A 261 -12.25 2.02 15.59
CA ASP A 261 -13.29 3.06 15.65
C ASP A 261 -14.70 2.51 15.41
N GLY A 262 -14.79 1.24 14.99
CA GLY A 262 -16.02 0.57 14.59
C GLY A 262 -16.16 0.45 13.07
N VAL A 263 -16.73 -0.65 12.61
CA VAL A 263 -16.85 -1.03 11.18
C VAL A 263 -17.93 -0.26 10.41
N GLY A 264 -18.57 0.73 11.05
CA GLY A 264 -19.68 1.47 10.47
C GLY A 264 -20.94 0.60 10.23
N PRO A 265 -21.83 1.02 9.31
CA PRO A 265 -23.02 0.26 8.95
C PRO A 265 -22.66 -1.07 8.26
N VAL A 266 -23.19 -2.17 8.77
CA VAL A 266 -23.08 -3.49 8.13
C VAL A 266 -24.36 -3.75 7.34
N SER A 267 -24.21 -4.03 6.04
CA SER A 267 -25.30 -4.48 5.16
C SER A 267 -25.09 -5.95 4.77
N THR A 268 -26.14 -6.61 4.27
CA THR A 268 -26.06 -7.98 3.74
C THR A 268 -26.29 -7.96 2.23
N LYS A 269 -25.55 -8.80 1.49
CA LYS A 269 -25.66 -8.93 0.03
C LYS A 269 -26.67 -10.03 -0.32
N GLN A 270 -26.25 -11.29 -0.41
CA GLN A 270 -27.11 -12.40 -0.87
C GLN A 270 -27.89 -13.06 0.28
N ASP A 271 -27.28 -13.21 1.45
CA ASP A 271 -27.91 -13.81 2.62
C ASP A 271 -27.43 -13.17 3.94
N ALA A 272 -27.94 -13.65 5.08
CA ALA A 272 -27.68 -13.08 6.40
C ALA A 272 -26.21 -13.22 6.88
N ALA A 273 -25.41 -14.08 6.24
CA ALA A 273 -23.99 -14.28 6.54
C ALA A 273 -23.06 -13.54 5.55
N ASP A 274 -23.61 -13.06 4.43
CA ASP A 274 -22.90 -12.34 3.37
C ASP A 274 -22.88 -10.84 3.67
N HIS A 275 -21.95 -10.43 4.56
CA HIS A 275 -21.82 -9.07 5.06
C HIS A 275 -20.98 -8.18 4.14
N VAL A 276 -21.31 -6.89 4.07
CA VAL A 276 -20.46 -5.85 3.48
C VAL A 276 -20.48 -4.59 4.34
N THR A 277 -19.31 -4.03 4.60
CA THR A 277 -19.12 -2.79 5.35
C THR A 277 -18.76 -1.62 4.43
N GLU A 278 -18.75 -0.40 4.96
CA GLU A 278 -18.25 0.77 4.23
C GLU A 278 -16.75 0.67 3.92
N VAL A 279 -16.01 -0.13 4.70
CA VAL A 279 -14.57 -0.38 4.53
C VAL A 279 -14.33 -1.15 3.25
N ASP A 280 -15.07 -2.24 3.00
CA ASP A 280 -14.96 -3.06 1.79
C ASP A 280 -15.11 -2.17 0.53
N ARG A 281 -16.18 -1.37 0.51
CA ARG A 281 -16.49 -0.46 -0.60
C ARG A 281 -15.45 0.65 -0.79
N THR A 282 -14.88 1.14 0.31
CA THR A 282 -13.84 2.19 0.29
C THR A 282 -12.54 1.61 -0.24
N VAL A 283 -12.09 0.48 0.30
CA VAL A 283 -10.87 -0.20 -0.14
C VAL A 283 -10.98 -0.55 -1.62
N GLU A 284 -12.07 -1.18 -2.07
CA GLU A 284 -12.19 -1.56 -3.48
C GLU A 284 -12.27 -0.35 -4.41
N ARG A 285 -12.99 0.71 -4.04
CA ARG A 285 -13.04 1.94 -4.83
C ARG A 285 -11.65 2.55 -4.99
N ASP A 286 -10.90 2.65 -3.90
CA ASP A 286 -9.57 3.27 -3.90
C ASP A 286 -8.57 2.40 -4.67
N VAL A 287 -8.62 1.07 -4.53
CA VAL A 287 -7.81 0.13 -5.32
C VAL A 287 -8.14 0.26 -6.81
N ARG A 288 -9.43 0.25 -7.18
CA ARG A 288 -9.85 0.42 -8.58
C ARG A 288 -9.36 1.72 -9.18
N ALA A 289 -9.41 2.81 -8.43
CA ALA A 289 -8.90 4.11 -8.86
C ALA A 289 -7.40 4.04 -9.19
N VAL A 290 -6.60 3.45 -8.30
CA VAL A 290 -5.16 3.26 -8.53
C VAL A 290 -4.90 2.35 -9.70
N LEU A 291 -5.56 1.19 -9.78
CA LEU A 291 -5.35 0.24 -10.87
C LEU A 291 -5.75 0.82 -12.22
N GLY A 292 -6.87 1.55 -12.30
CA GLY A 292 -7.28 2.24 -13.53
C GLY A 292 -6.31 3.35 -13.96
N ALA A 293 -5.66 4.02 -13.00
CA ALA A 293 -4.63 5.01 -13.31
C ALA A 293 -3.30 4.36 -13.75
N GLN A 294 -2.84 3.32 -13.04
CA GLN A 294 -1.53 2.69 -13.25
C GLN A 294 -1.50 1.64 -14.36
N PHE A 295 -2.66 1.06 -14.68
CA PHE A 295 -2.84 -0.05 -15.60
C PHE A 295 -4.15 0.12 -16.41
N PRO A 296 -4.29 1.19 -17.22
CA PRO A 296 -5.55 1.52 -17.89
C PRO A 296 -6.04 0.46 -18.88
N ASP A 297 -5.14 -0.39 -19.38
CA ASP A 297 -5.43 -1.45 -20.33
C ASP A 297 -5.70 -2.82 -19.65
N HIS A 298 -5.81 -2.87 -18.32
CA HIS A 298 -6.08 -4.10 -17.57
C HIS A 298 -7.56 -4.21 -17.19
N ASP A 299 -8.07 -5.44 -17.11
CA ASP A 299 -9.37 -5.73 -16.52
C ASP A 299 -9.29 -5.67 -14.99
N ILE A 300 -10.41 -5.34 -14.33
CA ILE A 300 -10.53 -5.37 -12.88
C ILE A 300 -11.84 -6.06 -12.49
N VAL A 301 -11.71 -7.21 -11.84
CA VAL A 301 -12.80 -8.01 -11.29
C VAL A 301 -12.68 -7.99 -9.77
N GLY A 302 -13.66 -7.39 -9.10
CA GLY A 302 -13.68 -7.24 -7.64
C GLY A 302 -15.00 -7.69 -7.04
N GLU A 303 -14.98 -7.98 -5.74
CA GLU A 303 -16.12 -8.54 -5.02
C GLU A 303 -17.31 -7.56 -4.92
N GLU A 304 -17.05 -6.27 -4.70
CA GLU A 304 -18.08 -5.28 -4.38
C GLU A 304 -18.66 -4.59 -5.60
N TYR A 305 -17.83 -4.28 -6.59
CA TYR A 305 -18.25 -3.56 -7.80
C TYR A 305 -18.23 -4.45 -9.06
N GLY A 306 -17.92 -5.74 -8.93
CA GLY A 306 -17.98 -6.72 -10.01
C GLY A 306 -16.92 -6.51 -11.09
N GLY A 307 -17.30 -6.60 -12.36
CA GLY A 307 -16.37 -6.57 -13.49
C GLY A 307 -16.34 -7.90 -14.23
N SER A 308 -15.64 -7.93 -15.35
CA SER A 308 -15.50 -9.12 -16.19
C SER A 308 -14.16 -9.10 -16.88
N SER A 309 -13.57 -10.28 -17.06
CA SER A 309 -12.44 -10.48 -17.96
C SER A 309 -12.75 -11.62 -18.92
N ASP A 310 -12.35 -11.46 -20.17
CA ASP A 310 -12.40 -12.51 -21.20
C ASP A 310 -11.06 -13.25 -21.37
N GLY A 311 -10.07 -12.92 -20.52
CA GLY A 311 -8.73 -13.49 -20.53
C GLY A 311 -7.81 -12.94 -21.61
N THR A 312 -8.24 -11.93 -22.39
CA THR A 312 -7.39 -11.31 -23.43
C THR A 312 -6.43 -10.27 -22.87
N ALA A 313 -6.88 -9.48 -21.90
CA ALA A 313 -6.08 -8.52 -21.17
C ALA A 313 -5.62 -9.08 -19.81
N PRO A 314 -4.51 -8.59 -19.24
CA PRO A 314 -4.18 -8.86 -17.84
C PRO A 314 -5.35 -8.46 -16.92
N CYS A 315 -5.69 -9.32 -15.96
CA CYS A 315 -6.84 -9.11 -15.08
C CYS A 315 -6.43 -9.02 -13.62
N TRP A 316 -6.87 -7.97 -12.94
CA TRP A 316 -6.77 -7.83 -11.50
C TRP A 316 -7.99 -8.45 -10.83
N TYR A 317 -7.74 -9.38 -9.91
CA TYR A 317 -8.75 -9.98 -9.04
C TYR A 317 -8.59 -9.44 -7.63
N LEU A 318 -9.68 -8.96 -7.03
CA LEU A 318 -9.65 -8.17 -5.80
C LEU A 318 -10.78 -8.56 -4.84
N ASP A 319 -10.40 -9.00 -3.64
CA ASP A 319 -11.25 -9.04 -2.46
C ASP A 319 -10.75 -7.96 -1.48
N PRO A 320 -11.52 -6.88 -1.24
CA PRO A 320 -11.08 -5.80 -0.36
C PRO A 320 -10.96 -6.25 1.10
N ILE A 321 -11.82 -7.15 1.58
CA ILE A 321 -11.83 -7.70 2.94
C ILE A 321 -12.38 -9.14 2.90
N ASP A 322 -11.51 -10.11 2.66
CA ASP A 322 -11.90 -11.50 2.78
C ASP A 322 -12.14 -11.85 4.26
N GLY A 323 -13.30 -12.44 4.53
CA GLY A 323 -13.80 -12.67 5.87
C GLY A 323 -14.54 -11.48 6.46
N THR A 324 -15.34 -10.74 5.68
CA THR A 324 -16.15 -9.62 6.19
C THR A 324 -17.02 -9.99 7.40
N ALA A 325 -17.51 -11.24 7.48
CA ALA A 325 -18.20 -11.75 8.66
C ALA A 325 -17.33 -11.72 9.93
N ASN A 326 -16.03 -12.04 9.80
CA ASN A 326 -15.08 -11.92 10.90
C ASN A 326 -14.89 -10.44 11.29
N LEU A 327 -14.72 -9.54 10.31
CA LEU A 327 -14.58 -8.10 10.58
C LEU A 327 -15.80 -7.57 11.36
N ALA A 328 -17.00 -7.88 10.89
CA ALA A 328 -18.26 -7.43 11.50
C ALA A 328 -18.46 -7.93 12.94
N ASN A 329 -17.86 -9.08 13.29
CA ASN A 329 -17.94 -9.67 14.62
C ASN A 329 -16.69 -9.40 15.48
N GLY A 330 -15.76 -8.54 15.04
CA GLY A 330 -14.53 -8.22 15.78
C GLY A 330 -13.52 -9.37 15.86
N VAL A 331 -13.65 -10.38 14.98
CA VAL A 331 -12.71 -11.48 14.86
C VAL A 331 -11.55 -11.02 13.96
N PRO A 332 -10.29 -11.14 14.41
CA PRO A 332 -9.15 -10.55 13.70
C PRO A 332 -8.74 -11.31 12.44
N TRP A 333 -9.43 -12.39 12.08
CA TRP A 333 -9.03 -13.28 10.98
C TRP A 333 -9.62 -12.85 9.62
N THR A 334 -9.20 -11.67 9.16
CA THR A 334 -9.59 -11.09 7.87
C THR A 334 -8.36 -10.82 7.02
N SER A 335 -8.52 -10.82 5.71
CA SER A 335 -7.42 -10.52 4.78
C SER A 335 -7.87 -9.53 3.72
N PHE A 336 -6.90 -8.96 3.03
CA PHE A 336 -7.06 -8.30 1.73
C PHE A 336 -6.53 -9.29 0.69
N SER A 337 -7.13 -9.39 -0.48
CA SER A 337 -6.62 -10.23 -1.57
C SER A 337 -6.54 -9.42 -2.85
N LEU A 338 -5.36 -9.30 -3.43
CA LEU A 338 -5.17 -8.67 -4.74
C LEU A 338 -4.17 -9.48 -5.56
N ALA A 339 -4.58 -9.90 -6.76
CA ALA A 339 -3.72 -10.60 -7.69
C ALA A 339 -3.86 -10.07 -9.12
N LEU A 340 -2.74 -9.87 -9.80
CA LEU A 340 -2.70 -9.74 -11.25
C LEU A 340 -2.55 -11.14 -11.86
N VAL A 341 -3.50 -11.53 -12.70
CA VAL A 341 -3.47 -12.78 -13.47
C VAL A 341 -3.17 -12.47 -14.93
N GLU A 342 -2.18 -13.16 -15.48
CA GLU A 342 -1.79 -13.11 -16.90
C GLU A 342 -1.64 -14.55 -17.41
N GLY A 343 -2.30 -14.89 -18.51
CA GLY A 343 -2.19 -16.22 -19.11
C GLY A 343 -2.71 -17.33 -18.18
N ASP A 344 -1.80 -18.19 -17.69
CA ASP A 344 -2.12 -19.39 -16.93
C ASP A 344 -2.07 -19.21 -15.41
N GLY A 345 -1.79 -18.00 -14.90
CA GLY A 345 -1.71 -17.79 -13.47
C GLY A 345 -1.49 -16.37 -12.95
N PRO A 346 -1.56 -16.20 -11.62
CA PRO A 346 -1.19 -14.97 -10.96
C PRO A 346 0.32 -14.70 -11.13
N VAL A 347 0.67 -13.46 -11.49
CA VAL A 347 2.07 -13.02 -11.72
C VAL A 347 2.58 -12.07 -10.63
N VAL A 348 1.69 -11.35 -9.96
CA VAL A 348 1.97 -10.48 -8.81
C VAL A 348 0.77 -10.56 -7.87
N ALA A 349 1.02 -10.59 -6.56
CA ALA A 349 -0.03 -10.65 -5.56
C ALA A 349 0.33 -9.94 -4.26
N ALA A 350 -0.69 -9.47 -3.54
CA ALA A 350 -0.63 -9.14 -2.13
C ALA A 350 -1.76 -9.82 -1.36
N VAL A 351 -1.46 -10.23 -0.14
CA VAL A 351 -2.48 -10.48 0.89
C VAL A 351 -2.14 -9.73 2.17
N LEU A 352 -3.15 -9.54 3.02
CA LEU A 352 -2.92 -9.02 4.37
C LEU A 352 -2.81 -10.17 5.38
N ASP A 353 -1.72 -10.23 6.12
CA ASP A 353 -1.64 -11.14 7.27
C ASP A 353 -2.62 -10.68 8.37
N PRO A 354 -3.64 -11.49 8.76
CA PRO A 354 -4.62 -11.13 9.80
C PRO A 354 -4.04 -10.84 11.19
N VAL A 355 -2.89 -11.41 11.56
CA VAL A 355 -2.33 -11.28 12.93
C VAL A 355 -1.58 -9.96 13.10
N GLY A 356 -0.76 -9.61 12.10
CA GLY A 356 0.06 -8.40 12.14
C GLY A 356 -0.46 -7.26 11.27
N GLU A 357 -1.57 -7.47 10.56
CA GLU A 357 -2.13 -6.56 9.53
C GLU A 357 -1.01 -6.02 8.64
N THR A 358 -0.16 -6.96 8.21
CA THR A 358 1.06 -6.70 7.47
C THR A 358 0.89 -7.21 6.05
N PRO A 359 1.19 -6.41 5.02
CA PRO A 359 1.25 -6.90 3.66
C PRO A 359 2.22 -8.07 3.51
N VAL A 360 1.78 -9.08 2.76
CA VAL A 360 2.60 -10.17 2.26
C VAL A 360 2.48 -10.14 0.75
N VAL A 361 3.60 -9.97 0.05
CA VAL A 361 3.62 -9.76 -1.39
C VAL A 361 4.43 -10.84 -2.09
N ALA A 362 4.04 -11.17 -3.31
CA ALA A 362 4.77 -12.13 -4.13
C ALA A 362 4.75 -11.71 -5.60
N ALA A 363 5.80 -12.08 -6.33
CA ALA A 363 5.81 -12.03 -7.78
C ALA A 363 6.39 -13.34 -8.33
N ALA A 364 5.84 -13.80 -9.45
CA ALA A 364 6.23 -15.07 -10.06
C ALA A 364 7.75 -15.15 -10.32
N GLY A 365 8.39 -16.16 -9.75
CA GLY A 365 9.83 -16.40 -9.79
C GLY A 365 10.68 -15.44 -8.95
N ALA A 366 10.09 -14.58 -8.11
CA ALA A 366 10.80 -13.60 -7.29
C ALA A 366 10.69 -13.88 -5.77
N GLY A 367 9.92 -14.89 -5.37
CA GLY A 367 9.64 -15.22 -3.98
C GLY A 367 8.49 -14.41 -3.37
N ALA A 368 8.05 -14.88 -2.20
CA ALA A 368 7.10 -14.20 -1.34
C ALA A 368 7.84 -13.48 -0.21
N TRP A 369 7.36 -12.30 0.18
CA TRP A 369 8.04 -11.38 1.09
C TRP A 369 7.06 -10.78 2.08
N ARG A 370 7.52 -10.56 3.31
CA ARG A 370 6.79 -9.87 4.37
C ARG A 370 7.77 -9.01 5.16
N CYS A 371 7.51 -7.71 5.31
CA CYS A 371 8.41 -6.79 6.01
C CYS A 371 9.89 -6.85 5.54
N GLY A 372 10.12 -7.08 4.25
CA GLY A 372 11.48 -7.23 3.70
C GLY A 372 12.15 -8.58 3.97
N GLU A 373 11.50 -9.49 4.70
CA GLU A 373 11.97 -10.85 4.91
C GLU A 373 11.34 -11.79 3.88
N ARG A 374 12.17 -12.63 3.24
CA ARG A 374 11.69 -13.64 2.30
C ARG A 374 11.03 -14.79 3.06
N LEU A 375 9.82 -15.14 2.68
CA LEU A 375 9.11 -16.28 3.25
C LEU A 375 9.70 -17.60 2.72
N ALA A 376 9.64 -18.61 3.56
CA ALA A 376 9.93 -19.99 3.22
C ALA A 376 8.87 -20.86 3.88
N ALA A 377 8.20 -21.70 3.09
CA ALA A 377 7.26 -22.67 3.60
C ALA A 377 7.97 -23.59 4.62
N PRO A 378 7.29 -24.03 5.69
CA PRO A 378 7.88 -24.90 6.69
C PRO A 378 8.47 -26.16 6.07
N GLU A 379 9.65 -26.59 6.53
CA GLU A 379 10.25 -27.84 6.06
C GLU A 379 9.34 -29.04 6.35
N ALA A 380 9.18 -29.91 5.35
CA ALA A 380 8.52 -31.19 5.54
C ALA A 380 9.39 -32.07 6.44
N HIS A 381 8.77 -32.67 7.45
CA HIS A 381 9.43 -33.70 8.26
C HIS A 381 9.13 -35.07 7.66
N GLY A 382 10.11 -35.97 7.67
CA GLY A 382 9.95 -37.32 7.15
C GLY A 382 8.82 -38.08 7.85
N GLY A 383 8.05 -38.86 7.08
CA GLY A 383 6.89 -39.61 7.56
C GLY A 383 5.58 -39.11 6.94
N ASP A 384 4.48 -39.26 7.68
CA ASP A 384 3.19 -38.68 7.29
C ASP A 384 3.26 -37.13 7.40
N PRO A 385 3.02 -36.37 6.32
CA PRO A 385 3.16 -34.91 6.33
C PRO A 385 2.10 -34.18 7.17
N LEU A 386 0.96 -34.80 7.47
CA LEU A 386 -0.14 -34.18 8.22
C LEU A 386 -0.16 -34.55 9.70
N VAL A 387 0.42 -35.69 10.08
CA VAL A 387 0.27 -36.26 11.44
C VAL A 387 0.71 -35.28 12.53
N GLY A 388 -0.17 -35.02 13.51
CA GLY A 388 0.12 -34.11 14.62
C GLY A 388 0.26 -32.63 14.24
N ARG A 389 -0.09 -32.25 13.00
CA ARG A 389 0.05 -30.88 12.48
C ARG A 389 -1.27 -30.14 12.44
N ILE A 390 -1.17 -28.83 12.24
CA ILE A 390 -2.33 -27.96 11.99
C ILE A 390 -2.66 -28.03 10.50
N VAL A 391 -3.91 -28.34 10.21
CA VAL A 391 -4.52 -28.23 8.88
C VAL A 391 -5.59 -27.15 8.97
N THR A 392 -5.72 -26.33 7.94
CA THR A 392 -6.77 -25.31 7.89
C THR A 392 -7.71 -25.59 6.72
N ALA A 393 -9.00 -25.32 6.88
CA ALA A 393 -9.96 -25.50 5.80
C ALA A 393 -11.13 -24.54 5.99
N GLU A 394 -11.77 -24.15 4.90
CA GLU A 394 -12.99 -23.35 4.97
C GLU A 394 -14.27 -24.17 4.76
N LEU A 395 -15.35 -23.62 5.31
CA LEU A 395 -16.71 -24.00 4.96
C LEU A 395 -17.07 -23.44 3.57
N ALA A 396 -18.19 -23.91 3.03
CA ALA A 396 -18.78 -23.38 1.81
C ALA A 396 -19.77 -22.26 2.17
N GLY A 397 -19.25 -21.06 2.46
CA GLY A 397 -20.02 -20.02 3.14
C GLY A 397 -20.31 -20.48 4.59
N ALA A 398 -21.55 -20.35 5.06
CA ALA A 398 -21.94 -20.83 6.39
C ALA A 398 -22.17 -22.36 6.47
N GLN A 399 -22.01 -23.11 5.38
CA GLN A 399 -22.41 -24.52 5.30
C GLN A 399 -21.21 -25.47 5.17
N ALA A 400 -21.29 -26.61 5.86
CA ALA A 400 -20.40 -27.74 5.63
C ALA A 400 -20.65 -28.29 4.21
N TRP A 401 -19.60 -28.30 3.38
CA TRP A 401 -19.67 -28.90 2.05
C TRP A 401 -19.72 -30.44 2.12
N PRO A 402 -20.17 -31.13 1.05
CA PRO A 402 -20.28 -32.59 1.06
C PRO A 402 -18.97 -33.31 1.38
N GLY A 403 -18.87 -33.99 2.53
CA GLY A 403 -17.65 -34.68 2.97
C GLY A 403 -16.85 -33.95 4.06
N PHE A 404 -17.23 -32.71 4.43
CA PHE A 404 -16.44 -31.93 5.39
C PHE A 404 -16.36 -32.60 6.78
N VAL A 405 -17.46 -33.17 7.26
CA VAL A 405 -17.52 -33.82 8.59
C VAL A 405 -16.71 -35.11 8.61
N GLU A 406 -16.76 -35.87 7.52
CA GLU A 406 -15.98 -37.09 7.30
C GLU A 406 -14.48 -36.75 7.24
N MET A 407 -14.08 -35.71 6.49
CA MET A 407 -12.70 -35.24 6.43
C MET A 407 -12.21 -34.74 7.80
N LEU A 408 -13.02 -33.95 8.51
CA LEU A 408 -12.71 -33.51 9.88
C LEU A 408 -12.46 -34.70 10.80
N SER A 409 -13.30 -35.73 10.71
CA SER A 409 -13.16 -36.95 11.52
C SER A 409 -11.89 -37.72 11.17
N ALA A 410 -11.56 -37.85 9.88
CA ALA A 410 -10.35 -38.54 9.41
C ALA A 410 -9.06 -37.81 9.84
N LEU A 411 -9.04 -36.48 9.69
CA LEU A 411 -7.95 -35.64 10.18
C LEU A 411 -7.78 -35.75 11.70
N ALA A 412 -8.87 -35.77 12.46
CA ALA A 412 -8.82 -35.95 13.91
C ALA A 412 -8.23 -37.32 14.32
N ILE A 413 -8.57 -38.39 13.60
CA ILE A 413 -7.98 -39.74 13.80
C ILE A 413 -6.46 -39.71 13.54
N ARG A 414 -6.00 -38.92 12.56
CA ARG A 414 -4.57 -38.68 12.27
C ARG A 414 -3.89 -37.71 13.25
N SER A 415 -4.55 -37.37 14.36
CA SER A 415 -4.06 -36.40 15.34
C SER A 415 -3.82 -35.00 14.75
N CYS A 416 -4.41 -34.69 13.59
CA CYS A 416 -4.36 -33.35 13.01
C CYS A 416 -5.30 -32.44 13.79
N THR A 417 -4.90 -31.17 13.89
CA THR A 417 -5.75 -30.13 14.45
C THR A 417 -6.33 -29.29 13.30
N LEU A 418 -7.64 -29.41 13.06
CA LEU A 418 -8.32 -28.57 12.07
C LEU A 418 -8.63 -27.17 12.62
N ARG A 419 -8.49 -26.15 11.78
CA ARG A 419 -9.03 -24.80 11.99
C ARG A 419 -9.93 -24.41 10.83
N VAL A 420 -10.99 -23.68 11.14
CA VAL A 420 -11.87 -23.00 10.17
C VAL A 420 -11.80 -21.51 10.48
N PRO A 421 -10.86 -20.78 9.88
CA PRO A 421 -10.60 -19.40 10.25
C PRO A 421 -11.65 -18.39 9.76
N GLY A 422 -12.40 -18.67 8.69
CA GLY A 422 -13.46 -17.81 8.17
C GLY A 422 -12.99 -16.77 7.14
N SER A 423 -11.83 -17.00 6.51
CA SER A 423 -11.27 -16.20 5.40
C SER A 423 -10.46 -17.15 4.51
N GLY A 424 -10.93 -17.37 3.27
CA GLY A 424 -10.30 -18.30 2.33
C GLY A 424 -8.86 -17.91 1.98
N THR A 425 -8.64 -16.62 1.77
CA THR A 425 -7.33 -15.98 1.55
C THR A 425 -6.39 -16.24 2.71
N ALA A 426 -6.79 -15.90 3.94
CA ALA A 426 -5.95 -16.07 5.13
C ALA A 426 -5.68 -17.55 5.44
N THR A 427 -6.65 -18.42 5.14
CA THR A 427 -6.54 -19.88 5.29
C THR A 427 -5.45 -20.44 4.38
N LEU A 428 -5.48 -20.12 3.08
CA LEU A 428 -4.48 -20.60 2.14
C LEU A 428 -3.10 -19.96 2.37
N ALA A 429 -3.04 -18.64 2.49
CA ALA A 429 -1.78 -17.92 2.72
C ALA A 429 -1.13 -18.27 4.07
N GLY A 430 -1.92 -18.75 5.04
CA GLY A 430 -1.45 -19.21 6.34
C GLY A 430 -0.39 -20.31 6.25
N VAL A 431 -0.36 -21.12 5.18
CA VAL A 431 0.68 -22.14 4.97
C VAL A 431 2.04 -21.49 4.70
N ALA A 432 2.09 -20.47 3.83
CA ALA A 432 3.33 -19.70 3.56
C ALA A 432 3.84 -18.97 4.82
N LEU A 433 2.92 -18.60 5.71
CA LEU A 433 3.21 -17.96 6.99
C LEU A 433 3.50 -18.95 8.14
N GLY A 434 3.55 -20.25 7.85
CA GLY A 434 3.86 -21.28 8.84
C GLY A 434 2.78 -21.57 9.89
N ARG A 435 1.51 -21.22 9.61
CA ARG A 435 0.35 -21.43 10.50
C ARG A 435 -0.37 -22.76 10.30
N GLY A 436 0.19 -23.61 9.46
CA GLY A 436 -0.31 -24.94 9.14
C GLY A 436 0.61 -25.59 8.11
N VAL A 437 0.50 -26.91 7.99
CA VAL A 437 1.26 -27.65 6.97
C VAL A 437 0.46 -27.86 5.68
N ALA A 438 -0.86 -27.72 5.75
CA ALA A 438 -1.75 -27.80 4.61
C ALA A 438 -3.02 -26.98 4.84
N ALA A 439 -3.59 -26.48 3.75
CA ALA A 439 -4.86 -25.76 3.75
C ALA A 439 -5.72 -26.12 2.54
N MET A 440 -7.04 -25.96 2.64
CA MET A 440 -7.93 -26.14 1.49
C MET A 440 -9.15 -25.23 1.51
N VAL A 441 -9.65 -24.92 0.31
CA VAL A 441 -10.95 -24.28 0.08
C VAL A 441 -11.77 -25.12 -0.89
N HIS A 442 -13.07 -25.26 -0.62
CA HIS A 442 -13.92 -26.18 -1.39
C HIS A 442 -14.34 -25.59 -2.74
N ARG A 443 -14.39 -24.26 -2.85
CA ARG A 443 -14.69 -23.54 -4.08
C ARG A 443 -13.64 -22.48 -4.30
N TYR A 444 -12.88 -22.64 -5.37
CA TYR A 444 -11.97 -21.62 -5.85
C TYR A 444 -12.76 -20.43 -6.39
N SER A 445 -12.21 -19.26 -6.11
CA SER A 445 -12.59 -17.95 -6.61
C SER A 445 -11.27 -17.23 -6.86
N PRO A 446 -11.01 -16.70 -8.07
CA PRO A 446 -9.78 -15.95 -8.32
C PRO A 446 -9.75 -14.63 -7.52
N ILE A 447 -10.91 -14.06 -7.18
CA ILE A 447 -11.06 -12.87 -6.33
C ILE A 447 -10.40 -13.12 -4.97
N ASP A 448 -10.78 -14.20 -4.29
CA ASP A 448 -10.32 -14.46 -2.94
C ASP A 448 -8.96 -15.19 -2.96
N HIS A 449 -8.77 -16.17 -3.84
CA HIS A 449 -7.72 -17.17 -3.65
C HIS A 449 -6.48 -16.98 -4.52
N ALA A 450 -6.56 -16.31 -5.67
CA ALA A 450 -5.43 -16.24 -6.61
C ALA A 450 -4.17 -15.65 -5.97
N ALA A 451 -4.34 -14.63 -5.12
CA ALA A 451 -3.22 -14.00 -4.41
C ALA A 451 -2.53 -14.99 -3.46
N ALA A 452 -3.33 -15.71 -2.66
CA ALA A 452 -2.82 -16.69 -1.71
C ALA A 452 -2.11 -17.86 -2.40
N LEU A 453 -2.61 -18.33 -3.55
CA LEU A 453 -1.97 -19.40 -4.32
C LEU A 453 -0.57 -19.00 -4.80
N LEU A 454 -0.41 -17.77 -5.33
CA LEU A 454 0.90 -17.27 -5.74
C LEU A 454 1.85 -17.19 -4.54
N ILE A 455 1.39 -16.66 -3.41
CA ILE A 455 2.20 -16.51 -2.20
C ILE A 455 2.69 -17.86 -1.67
N VAL A 456 1.83 -18.89 -1.66
CA VAL A 456 2.25 -20.23 -1.24
C VAL A 456 3.27 -20.82 -2.21
N ALA A 457 3.04 -20.72 -3.51
CA ALA A 457 3.97 -21.22 -4.53
C ALA A 457 5.35 -20.54 -4.41
N GLU A 458 5.37 -19.20 -4.28
CA GLU A 458 6.60 -18.42 -4.20
C GLU A 458 7.33 -18.54 -2.85
N ALA A 459 6.63 -18.94 -1.79
CA ALA A 459 7.24 -19.37 -0.53
C ALA A 459 7.85 -20.79 -0.60
N GLY A 460 7.69 -21.51 -1.72
CA GLY A 460 8.18 -22.88 -1.91
C GLY A 460 7.21 -23.97 -1.46
N GLY A 461 5.96 -23.60 -1.15
CA GLY A 461 4.88 -24.57 -0.93
C GLY A 461 4.36 -25.16 -2.25
N ALA A 462 3.44 -26.12 -2.14
CA ALA A 462 2.79 -26.75 -3.27
C ALA A 462 1.32 -26.36 -3.35
N VAL A 463 0.84 -26.15 -4.57
CA VAL A 463 -0.58 -25.94 -4.89
C VAL A 463 -1.07 -27.10 -5.76
N ARG A 464 -2.28 -27.59 -5.47
CA ARG A 464 -2.96 -28.68 -6.18
C ARG A 464 -4.42 -28.31 -6.41
N ASP A 465 -4.91 -28.50 -7.62
CA ASP A 465 -6.35 -28.50 -7.89
C ASP A 465 -7.00 -29.84 -7.50
N GLU A 466 -8.31 -29.95 -7.70
CA GLU A 466 -9.10 -31.17 -7.40
C GLU A 466 -8.65 -32.40 -8.20
N THR A 467 -7.93 -32.22 -9.32
CA THR A 467 -7.35 -33.33 -10.10
C THR A 467 -5.98 -33.76 -9.60
N GLY A 468 -5.40 -33.01 -8.66
CA GLY A 468 -4.03 -33.19 -8.19
C GLY A 468 -2.98 -32.56 -9.11
N ALA A 469 -3.38 -31.76 -10.10
CA ALA A 469 -2.43 -31.02 -10.95
C ALA A 469 -1.93 -29.76 -10.25
N HIS A 470 -0.69 -29.34 -10.55
CA HIS A 470 -0.22 -28.02 -10.14
C HIS A 470 -0.91 -26.95 -10.99
N ASN A 471 -1.74 -26.14 -10.35
CA ASN A 471 -2.55 -25.13 -11.02
C ASN A 471 -2.78 -23.94 -10.08
N LEU A 472 -2.36 -22.75 -10.50
CA LEU A 472 -2.52 -21.51 -9.72
C LEU A 472 -3.75 -20.69 -10.16
N HIS A 473 -4.44 -21.13 -11.23
CA HIS A 473 -5.65 -20.50 -11.74
C HIS A 473 -6.65 -21.54 -12.29
N PRO A 474 -7.17 -22.43 -11.43
CA PRO A 474 -8.19 -23.38 -11.84
C PRO A 474 -9.50 -22.66 -12.20
N GLU A 475 -10.27 -23.21 -13.15
CA GLU A 475 -11.56 -22.61 -13.55
C GLU A 475 -12.59 -22.67 -12.42
N SER A 476 -12.58 -23.75 -11.63
CA SER A 476 -13.46 -23.97 -10.49
C SER A 476 -12.98 -25.16 -9.64
N GLY A 477 -13.72 -25.51 -8.60
CA GLY A 477 -13.48 -26.70 -7.79
C GLY A 477 -12.66 -26.43 -6.53
N ALA A 478 -12.26 -27.49 -5.85
CA ALA A 478 -11.47 -27.38 -4.62
C ALA A 478 -9.99 -27.15 -4.93
N VAL A 479 -9.32 -26.43 -4.03
CA VAL A 479 -7.87 -26.20 -4.09
C VAL A 479 -7.23 -26.57 -2.77
N PHE A 480 -6.06 -27.18 -2.88
CA PHE A 480 -5.27 -27.69 -1.77
C PHE A 480 -3.88 -27.07 -1.85
N VAL A 481 -3.43 -26.52 -0.73
CA VAL A 481 -2.08 -25.98 -0.61
C VAL A 481 -1.36 -26.68 0.53
N GLY A 482 -0.05 -26.87 0.40
CA GLY A 482 0.77 -27.57 1.36
C GLY A 482 2.13 -26.92 1.50
N ALA A 483 2.74 -27.04 2.67
CA ALA A 483 4.13 -26.67 2.88
C ALA A 483 5.09 -27.52 2.01
N SER A 484 4.61 -28.68 1.55
CA SER A 484 5.23 -29.53 0.54
C SER A 484 4.16 -30.15 -0.38
N ALA A 485 4.60 -30.75 -1.49
CA ALA A 485 3.75 -31.55 -2.38
C ALA A 485 3.03 -32.66 -1.63
N ASP A 486 3.78 -33.43 -0.83
CA ASP A 486 3.23 -34.53 -0.02
C ASP A 486 2.12 -34.05 0.93
N ALA A 487 2.26 -32.86 1.53
CA ALA A 487 1.24 -32.31 2.43
C ALA A 487 -0.04 -31.92 1.67
N ALA A 488 0.08 -31.27 0.51
CA ALA A 488 -1.06 -30.91 -0.32
C ALA A 488 -1.79 -32.16 -0.84
N GLU A 489 -1.03 -33.14 -1.32
CA GLU A 489 -1.55 -34.41 -1.87
C GLU A 489 -2.19 -35.28 -0.78
N ALA A 490 -1.62 -35.31 0.43
CA ALA A 490 -2.23 -36.00 1.57
C ALA A 490 -3.58 -35.39 1.95
N LEU A 491 -3.72 -34.05 1.91
CA LEU A 491 -4.99 -33.39 2.20
C LEU A 491 -6.03 -33.63 1.09
N LEU A 492 -5.61 -33.60 -0.18
CA LEU A 492 -6.45 -33.95 -1.33
C LEU A 492 -6.98 -35.40 -1.22
N ALA A 493 -6.15 -36.34 -0.78
CA ALA A 493 -6.55 -37.74 -0.59
C ALA A 493 -7.64 -37.89 0.48
N GLU A 494 -7.52 -37.17 1.60
CA GLU A 494 -8.54 -37.13 2.67
C GLU A 494 -9.85 -36.53 2.16
N TYR A 495 -9.77 -35.41 1.44
CA TYR A 495 -10.92 -34.77 0.81
C TYR A 495 -11.65 -35.71 -0.15
N SER A 496 -10.91 -36.36 -1.04
CA SER A 496 -11.46 -37.25 -2.08
C SER A 496 -12.17 -38.44 -1.45
N THR A 497 -11.54 -39.08 -0.47
CA THR A 497 -12.11 -40.20 0.29
C THR A 497 -13.40 -39.79 1.01
N ALA A 498 -13.39 -38.62 1.65
CA ALA A 498 -14.55 -38.10 2.37
C ALA A 498 -15.75 -37.82 1.45
N ARG A 499 -15.51 -37.33 0.23
CA ARG A 499 -16.56 -37.11 -0.79
C ARG A 499 -17.16 -38.41 -1.31
N GLU A 500 -16.34 -39.44 -1.47
CA GLU A 500 -16.81 -40.76 -1.91
C GLU A 500 -17.70 -41.43 -0.84
N MET A 501 -17.30 -41.42 0.43
CA MET A 501 -18.05 -42.06 1.53
C MET A 501 -19.50 -41.55 1.64
N ARG A 502 -19.73 -40.24 1.41
CA ARG A 502 -21.08 -39.67 1.44
C ARG A 502 -21.94 -40.11 0.25
N THR A 503 -21.33 -40.34 -0.91
CA THR A 503 -22.02 -40.80 -2.12
C THR A 503 -22.62 -42.21 -1.93
N PHE A 504 -22.02 -43.03 -1.05
CA PHE A 504 -22.56 -44.35 -0.68
C PHE A 504 -23.60 -44.32 0.45
N SER A 505 -23.63 -43.27 1.27
CA SER A 505 -24.58 -43.15 2.40
C SER A 505 -25.94 -42.53 2.00
N THR A 506 -26.05 -42.00 0.78
CA THR A 506 -27.26 -41.33 0.25
C THR A 506 -27.99 -42.11 -0.85
N LYS A 507 -27.57 -43.35 -1.12
CA LYS A 507 -28.35 -44.37 -1.86
C LYS A 507 -28.93 -45.36 -0.87
#